data_AF-A0A843DVB8-F1
#
_entry.id   AF-A0A843DVB8-F1
#
_cell.length_a   1.000
_cell.length_b   1.000
_cell.length_c   1.000
_cell.angle_alpha   90.00
_cell.angle_beta   90.00
_cell.angle_gamma   90.00
#
_symmetry.space_group_name_H-M   'P 1'
#
loop_
_entity.id
_entity.type
_entity.pdbx_description
1 polymer ?
#
loop_
_entity_poly.entity_id
_entity_poly.type
_entity_poly.pdbx_seq_one_letter_code
_entity_poly.pdbx_strand_id
1 'polypeptide(L)'
;MLSAEDIIACITPSFPAEDEPFARAYQAQEMEAACTAAASLCLERRISLIRDLITAGAESESYRIEQKMRTERRVDCARLAEELPAVYAACVYIDAADAKRLLGGAKGLYAAAAAAAPERIRDVERVSLAELDALLSPAEQRRFITAEARPLGHPFLIRRDAA
;
A
#
# COMPACT_ATOMS: atom_id res chain seq x y z
N MET A 1 11.91 -27.98 6.43
CA MET A 1 11.13 -26.86 7.01
C MET A 1 10.50 -27.39 8.28
N LEU A 2 10.50 -26.64 9.38
CA LEU A 2 9.74 -27.04 10.58
C LEU A 2 8.25 -27.07 10.23
N SER A 3 7.51 -28.04 10.76
CA SER A 3 6.06 -28.06 10.61
C SER A 3 5.43 -26.95 11.47
N ALA A 4 4.17 -26.60 11.17
CA ALA A 4 3.43 -25.67 12.04
C ALA A 4 3.28 -26.24 13.46
N GLU A 5 3.10 -27.55 13.58
CA GLU A 5 3.02 -28.25 14.86
C GLU A 5 4.31 -28.12 15.68
N ASP A 6 5.48 -28.26 15.04
CA ASP A 6 6.78 -28.08 15.71
C ASP A 6 6.95 -26.64 16.22
N ILE A 7 6.55 -25.64 15.42
CA ILE A 7 6.63 -24.23 15.80
C ILE A 7 5.71 -23.94 16.98
N ILE A 8 4.47 -24.43 16.94
CA ILE A 8 3.52 -24.27 18.04
C ILE A 8 4.03 -24.97 19.31
N ALA A 9 4.61 -26.16 19.19
CA ALA A 9 5.20 -26.87 20.33
C ALA A 9 6.35 -26.11 20.98
N CYS A 10 7.15 -25.36 20.21
CA CYS A 10 8.20 -24.49 20.75
C CYS A 10 7.66 -23.25 21.46
N ILE A 11 6.53 -22.69 21.00
CA ILE A 11 5.99 -21.42 21.49
C ILE A 11 5.04 -21.63 22.68
N THR A 12 4.26 -22.72 22.68
CA THR A 12 3.25 -23.04 23.70
C THR A 12 3.78 -22.93 25.14
N PRO A 13 4.99 -23.40 25.50
CA PRO A 13 5.51 -23.28 26.86
C PRO A 13 5.72 -21.83 27.35
N SER A 14 5.70 -20.84 26.45
CA SER A 14 5.78 -19.41 26.81
C SER A 14 4.44 -18.82 27.23
N PHE A 15 3.35 -19.57 27.07
CA PHE A 15 2.00 -19.19 27.48
C PHE A 15 1.62 -20.02 28.72
N PRO A 16 1.04 -19.41 29.77
CA PRO A 16 0.66 -20.16 30.97
C PRO A 16 -0.37 -21.23 30.60
N ALA A 17 -0.38 -22.36 31.31
CA ALA A 17 -1.46 -23.33 31.18
C ALA A 17 -2.57 -22.98 32.17
N GLU A 18 -3.77 -22.69 31.67
CA GLU A 18 -4.93 -22.36 32.51
C GLU A 18 -5.92 -23.53 32.54
N ASP A 19 -6.49 -23.80 33.71
CA ASP A 19 -7.49 -24.86 33.87
C ASP A 19 -8.89 -24.41 33.42
N GLU A 20 -9.17 -23.10 33.46
CA GLU A 20 -10.46 -22.54 33.07
C GLU A 20 -10.64 -22.50 31.53
N PRO A 21 -11.75 -23.00 30.97
CA PRO A 21 -12.01 -22.97 29.54
C PRO A 21 -11.93 -21.59 28.88
N PHE A 22 -12.44 -20.53 29.53
CA PHE A 22 -12.38 -19.17 29.00
C PHE A 22 -10.97 -18.60 29.03
N ALA A 23 -10.20 -18.88 30.09
CA ALA A 23 -8.81 -18.47 30.18
C ALA A 23 -7.93 -19.14 29.10
N ARG A 24 -8.15 -20.43 28.82
CA ARG A 24 -7.49 -21.12 27.69
C ARG A 24 -7.83 -20.50 26.34
N ALA A 25 -9.10 -20.13 26.11
CA ALA A 25 -9.51 -19.48 24.88
C ALA A 25 -8.85 -18.10 24.72
N TYR A 26 -8.79 -17.31 25.79
CA TYR A 26 -8.08 -16.03 25.82
C TYR A 26 -6.59 -16.18 25.53
N GLN A 27 -5.93 -17.18 26.11
CA GLN A 27 -4.51 -17.43 25.84
C GLN A 27 -4.24 -17.87 24.40
N ALA A 28 -5.13 -18.65 23.80
CA ALA A 28 -5.04 -18.98 22.38
C ALA A 28 -5.08 -17.71 21.51
N GLN A 29 -5.91 -16.72 21.87
CA GLN A 29 -5.96 -15.41 21.21
C GLN A 29 -4.65 -14.63 21.40
N GLU A 30 -4.08 -14.61 22.61
CA GLU A 30 -2.80 -13.95 22.87
C GLU A 30 -1.65 -14.61 22.08
N MET A 31 -1.66 -15.95 21.99
CA MET A 31 -0.67 -16.69 21.20
C MET A 31 -0.80 -16.39 19.70
N GLU A 32 -2.03 -16.31 19.17
CA GLU A 32 -2.27 -15.89 17.78
C GLU A 32 -1.71 -14.49 17.52
N ALA A 33 -1.96 -13.54 18.42
CA ALA A 33 -1.44 -12.18 18.31
C ALA A 33 0.10 -12.16 18.30
N ALA A 34 0.74 -12.93 19.18
CA ALA A 34 2.19 -13.05 19.24
C ALA A 34 2.78 -13.67 17.96
N CYS A 35 2.19 -14.75 17.45
CA CYS A 35 2.59 -15.37 16.19
C CYS A 35 2.45 -14.40 15.00
N THR A 36 1.38 -13.61 14.97
CA THR A 36 1.16 -12.59 13.94
C THR A 36 2.21 -11.48 13.99
N ALA A 37 2.56 -11.02 15.20
CA ALA A 37 3.62 -10.03 15.40
C ALA A 37 4.99 -10.60 14.97
N ALA A 38 5.31 -11.83 15.36
CA ALA A 38 6.53 -12.51 14.95
C ALA A 38 6.61 -12.71 13.43
N ALA A 39 5.51 -13.08 12.78
CA ALA A 39 5.43 -13.21 11.32
C ALA A 39 5.71 -11.87 10.61
N SER A 40 5.17 -10.76 11.15
CA SER A 40 5.43 -9.41 10.64
C SER A 40 6.93 -9.05 10.73
N LEU A 41 7.58 -9.32 11.87
CA LEU A 41 9.01 -9.07 12.04
C LEU A 41 9.88 -9.91 11.08
N CYS A 42 9.53 -11.19 10.91
CA CYS A 42 10.19 -12.06 9.93
C CYS A 42 10.03 -11.53 8.49
N LEU A 43 8.84 -11.04 8.16
CA LEU A 43 8.55 -10.43 6.86
C LEU A 43 9.40 -9.17 6.64
N GLU A 44 9.42 -8.25 7.60
CA GLU A 44 10.23 -7.03 7.54
C GLU A 44 11.71 -7.35 7.38
N ARG A 45 12.22 -8.31 8.16
CA ARG A 45 13.61 -8.76 8.07
C ARG A 45 13.94 -9.28 6.67
N ARG A 46 13.08 -10.14 6.11
CA ARG A 46 13.22 -10.67 4.75
C ARG A 46 13.24 -9.54 3.71
N ILE A 47 12.32 -8.58 3.82
CA ILE A 47 12.24 -7.43 2.91
C ILE A 47 13.51 -6.60 2.96
N SER A 48 14.02 -6.30 4.17
CA SER A 48 15.25 -5.54 4.36
C SER A 48 16.42 -6.21 3.66
N LEU A 49 16.63 -7.51 3.92
CA LEU A 49 17.72 -8.27 3.33
C LEU A 49 17.67 -8.26 1.80
N ILE A 50 16.47 -8.42 1.21
CA ILE A 50 16.33 -8.39 -0.24
C ILE A 50 16.59 -6.99 -0.80
N ARG A 51 16.14 -5.93 -0.12
CA ARG A 51 16.44 -4.54 -0.53
C ARG A 51 17.93 -4.23 -0.48
N ASP A 52 18.64 -4.76 0.51
CA ASP A 52 20.09 -4.61 0.61
C ASP A 52 20.78 -5.27 -0.60
N LEU A 53 20.32 -6.47 -1.00
CA LEU A 53 20.82 -7.15 -2.21
C LEU A 53 20.54 -6.36 -3.50
N ILE A 54 19.33 -5.81 -3.65
CA ILE A 54 18.97 -4.96 -4.80
C ILE A 54 19.88 -3.73 -4.85
N THR A 55 20.06 -3.06 -3.71
CA THR A 55 20.87 -1.84 -3.61
C THR A 55 22.34 -2.12 -3.90
N ALA A 56 22.84 -3.28 -3.48
CA ALA A 56 24.20 -3.73 -3.76
C ALA A 56 24.39 -4.22 -5.21
N GLY A 57 23.33 -4.35 -6.02
CA GLY A 57 23.40 -4.95 -7.35
C GLY A 57 23.86 -6.41 -7.32
N ALA A 58 23.56 -7.13 -6.23
CA ALA A 58 24.05 -8.48 -6.02
C ALA A 58 23.37 -9.48 -6.97
N GLU A 59 24.17 -10.32 -7.60
CA GLU A 59 23.69 -11.39 -8.49
C GLU A 59 23.97 -12.78 -7.89
N SER A 60 23.16 -13.76 -8.26
CA SER A 60 23.32 -15.15 -7.82
C SER A 60 23.01 -16.13 -8.94
N GLU A 61 23.85 -17.15 -9.08
CA GLU A 61 23.66 -18.27 -9.99
C GLU A 61 22.55 -19.24 -9.54
N SER A 62 22.25 -19.28 -8.23
CA SER A 62 21.26 -20.21 -7.66
C SER A 62 19.91 -19.54 -7.34
N TYR A 63 19.89 -18.22 -7.21
CA TYR A 63 18.70 -17.48 -6.81
C TYR A 63 18.42 -16.31 -7.76
N ARG A 64 17.15 -15.92 -7.87
CA ARG A 64 16.73 -14.67 -8.51
C ARG A 64 15.75 -13.92 -7.62
N ILE A 65 15.84 -12.60 -7.64
CA ILE A 65 14.86 -11.73 -6.98
C ILE A 65 13.68 -11.55 -7.94
N GLU A 66 12.48 -11.79 -7.45
CA GLU A 66 11.25 -11.46 -8.14
C GLU A 66 10.45 -10.42 -7.37
N GLN A 67 9.86 -9.50 -8.11
CA GLN A 67 8.91 -8.54 -7.60
C GLN A 67 7.80 -8.40 -8.64
N LYS A 68 6.56 -8.72 -8.24
CA LYS A 68 5.42 -8.50 -9.11
C LYS A 68 5.29 -7.01 -9.34
N MET A 69 5.05 -6.62 -10.58
CA MET A 69 4.79 -5.23 -10.97
C MET A 69 3.31 -5.11 -11.32
N ARG A 70 2.66 -4.05 -10.84
CA ARG A 70 1.34 -3.63 -11.32
C ARG A 70 1.50 -2.38 -12.16
N THR A 71 0.67 -2.26 -13.17
CA THR A 71 0.53 -1.01 -13.91
C THR A 71 -0.44 -0.12 -13.15
N GLU A 72 0.05 1.04 -12.72
CA GLU A 72 -0.77 2.07 -12.08
C GLU A 72 -0.94 3.24 -13.04
N ARG A 73 -2.19 3.63 -13.27
CA ARG A 73 -2.51 4.81 -14.10
C ARG A 73 -2.40 6.04 -13.21
N ARG A 74 -1.60 7.01 -13.63
CA ARG A 74 -1.46 8.31 -12.96
C ARG A 74 -1.96 9.40 -13.88
N VAL A 75 -2.77 10.30 -13.33
CA VAL A 75 -3.27 11.47 -14.06
C VAL A 75 -2.32 12.64 -13.83
N ASP A 76 -1.95 13.32 -14.91
CA ASP A 76 -1.30 14.63 -14.87
C ASP A 76 -2.36 15.70 -14.56
N CYS A 77 -2.61 15.89 -13.27
CA CYS A 77 -3.61 16.85 -12.77
C CYS A 77 -3.32 18.28 -13.23
N ALA A 78 -2.04 18.68 -13.27
CA ALA A 78 -1.65 20.04 -13.65
C ALA A 78 -1.99 20.30 -15.12
N ARG A 79 -1.60 19.38 -16.01
CA ARG A 79 -1.90 19.48 -17.43
C ARG A 79 -3.40 19.38 -17.72
N LEU A 80 -4.13 18.52 -16.98
CA LEU A 80 -5.58 18.40 -17.13
C LEU A 80 -6.30 19.68 -16.69
N ALA A 81 -5.86 20.31 -15.60
CA ALA A 81 -6.40 21.59 -15.12
C ALA A 81 -6.14 22.74 -16.08
N GLU A 82 -4.99 22.74 -16.77
CA GLU A 82 -4.62 23.76 -17.75
C GLU A 82 -5.35 23.57 -19.09
N GLU A 83 -5.32 22.36 -19.67
CA GLU A 83 -5.87 22.11 -21.01
C GLU A 83 -7.38 21.87 -21.00
N LEU A 84 -7.95 21.27 -19.93
CA LEU A 84 -9.37 20.89 -19.83
C LEU A 84 -9.96 21.22 -18.45
N PRO A 85 -10.03 22.50 -18.06
CA PRO A 85 -10.43 22.92 -16.71
C PRO A 85 -11.83 22.45 -16.30
N ALA A 86 -12.78 22.36 -17.25
CA ALA A 86 -14.13 21.88 -16.97
C ALA A 86 -14.16 20.38 -16.63
N VAL A 87 -13.34 19.57 -17.30
CA VAL A 87 -13.20 18.13 -17.02
C VAL A 87 -12.45 17.93 -15.71
N TYR A 88 -11.40 18.71 -15.46
CA TYR A 88 -10.68 18.70 -14.19
C TYR A 88 -11.62 18.98 -13.01
N ALA A 89 -12.41 20.07 -13.08
CA ALA A 89 -13.35 20.44 -12.03
C ALA A 89 -14.45 19.39 -11.79
N ALA A 90 -14.81 18.61 -12.82
CA ALA A 90 -15.80 17.55 -12.71
C ALA A 90 -15.25 16.27 -12.05
N CYS A 91 -13.94 16.01 -12.14
CA CYS A 91 -13.32 14.76 -11.68
C CYS A 91 -12.41 14.92 -10.45
N VAL A 92 -12.11 16.15 -10.04
CA VAL A 92 -11.17 16.42 -8.94
C VAL A 92 -11.82 16.14 -7.59
N TYR A 93 -11.09 15.44 -6.72
CA TYR A 93 -11.48 15.15 -5.35
C TYR A 93 -10.27 15.22 -4.42
N ILE A 94 -10.53 15.32 -3.12
CA ILE A 94 -9.52 15.11 -2.08
C ILE A 94 -9.93 13.87 -1.29
N ASP A 95 -8.97 13.00 -0.98
CA ASP A 95 -9.26 11.81 -0.18
C ASP A 95 -9.67 12.18 1.26
N ALA A 96 -10.33 11.25 1.96
CA ALA A 96 -10.84 11.52 3.29
C ALA A 96 -9.75 11.82 4.33
N ALA A 97 -8.53 11.30 4.15
CA ALA A 97 -7.42 11.50 5.08
C ALA A 97 -6.82 12.90 4.93
N ASP A 98 -6.56 13.32 3.68
CA ASP A 98 -6.09 14.66 3.35
C ASP A 98 -7.16 15.72 3.64
N ALA A 99 -8.43 15.42 3.38
CA ALA A 99 -9.54 16.29 3.77
C ALA A 99 -9.59 16.48 5.30
N LYS A 100 -9.41 15.41 6.09
CA LYS A 100 -9.36 15.51 7.55
C LYS A 100 -8.18 16.37 8.03
N ARG A 101 -7.01 16.24 7.38
CA ARG A 101 -5.81 17.03 7.68
C ARG A 101 -5.96 18.50 7.32
N LEU A 102 -6.58 18.81 6.19
CA LEU A 102 -6.81 20.17 5.72
C LEU A 102 -7.92 20.89 6.51
N LEU A 103 -8.99 20.17 6.84
CA LEU A 103 -10.21 20.76 7.41
C LEU A 103 -10.29 20.61 8.93
N GLY A 104 -9.27 20.06 9.58
CA GLY A 104 -9.22 19.89 11.04
C GLY A 104 -10.37 19.06 11.61
N GLY A 105 -11.00 18.19 10.80
CA GLY A 105 -12.16 17.38 11.18
C GLY A 105 -13.54 18.07 11.07
N ALA A 106 -13.60 19.35 10.68
CA ALA A 106 -14.88 20.05 10.48
C ALA A 106 -15.38 19.89 9.04
N LYS A 107 -16.47 19.13 8.85
CA LYS A 107 -17.18 18.99 7.57
C LYS A 107 -17.79 20.36 7.18
N GLY A 108 -17.14 21.11 6.29
CA GLY A 108 -17.66 22.37 5.76
C GLY A 108 -16.63 23.41 5.36
N LEU A 109 -15.34 23.24 5.69
CA LEU A 109 -14.31 24.24 5.45
C LEU A 109 -13.64 24.18 4.07
N TYR A 110 -14.04 23.28 3.17
CA TYR A 110 -13.34 23.07 1.89
C TYR A 110 -13.27 24.35 1.05
N ALA A 111 -14.41 25.00 0.80
CA ALA A 111 -14.46 26.22 0.01
C ALA A 111 -13.66 27.37 0.66
N ALA A 112 -13.67 27.45 2.00
CA ALA A 112 -12.91 28.44 2.75
C ALA A 112 -11.39 28.15 2.69
N ALA A 113 -10.99 26.88 2.79
CA ALA A 113 -9.59 26.46 2.68
C ALA A 113 -9.06 26.67 1.24
N ALA A 114 -9.89 26.38 0.22
CA ALA A 114 -9.57 26.59 -1.19
C ALA A 114 -9.33 28.06 -1.52
N ALA A 115 -10.12 28.95 -0.92
CA ALA A 115 -9.94 30.39 -1.07
C ALA A 115 -8.73 30.93 -0.28
N ALA A 116 -8.45 30.39 0.91
CA ALA A 116 -7.41 30.91 1.80
C ALA A 116 -5.99 30.43 1.44
N ALA A 117 -5.84 29.23 0.88
CA ALA A 117 -4.55 28.64 0.53
C ALA A 117 -4.68 27.66 -0.65
N PRO A 118 -4.94 28.16 -1.88
CA PRO A 118 -5.19 27.33 -3.05
C PRO A 118 -4.03 26.39 -3.38
N GLU A 119 -2.79 26.82 -3.14
CA GLU A 119 -1.58 26.02 -3.36
C GLU A 119 -1.57 24.74 -2.51
N ARG A 120 -1.96 24.83 -1.23
CA ARG A 120 -1.98 23.69 -0.29
C ARG A 120 -3.04 22.63 -0.63
N ILE A 121 -4.07 23.03 -1.38
CA ILE A 121 -5.14 22.15 -1.81
C ILE A 121 -4.77 21.46 -3.12
N ARG A 122 -4.18 22.18 -4.08
CA ARG A 122 -3.64 21.60 -5.32
C ARG A 122 -2.65 20.47 -5.07
N ASP A 123 -1.88 20.54 -3.98
CA ASP A 123 -0.92 19.49 -3.59
C ASP A 123 -1.58 18.14 -3.23
N VAL A 124 -2.86 18.14 -2.85
CA VAL A 124 -3.59 16.93 -2.43
C VAL A 124 -4.80 16.62 -3.30
N GLU A 125 -5.07 17.45 -4.31
CA GLU A 125 -6.10 17.21 -5.31
C GLU A 125 -5.73 15.98 -6.16
N ARG A 126 -6.71 15.08 -6.28
CA ARG A 126 -6.60 13.87 -7.08
C ARG A 126 -7.72 13.86 -8.10
N VAL A 127 -7.46 13.28 -9.27
CA VAL A 127 -8.48 13.10 -10.30
C VAL A 127 -9.00 11.67 -10.27
N SER A 128 -10.31 11.51 -10.25
CA SER A 128 -10.96 10.21 -10.35
C SER A 128 -10.77 9.65 -11.75
N LEU A 129 -10.06 8.53 -11.84
CA LEU A 129 -9.87 7.81 -13.09
C LEU A 129 -11.19 7.32 -13.69
N ALA A 130 -12.15 6.91 -12.85
CA ALA A 130 -13.45 6.42 -13.32
C ALA A 130 -14.31 7.55 -13.92
N GLU A 131 -14.28 8.74 -13.32
CA GLU A 131 -14.99 9.91 -13.85
C GLU A 131 -14.31 10.44 -15.11
N LEU A 132 -12.97 10.40 -15.14
CA LEU A 132 -12.20 10.72 -16.34
C LEU A 132 -12.49 9.75 -17.49
N ASP A 133 -12.64 8.45 -17.18
CA ASP A 133 -13.01 7.42 -18.16
C ASP A 133 -14.41 7.67 -18.76
N ALA A 134 -15.33 8.27 -18.00
CA ALA A 134 -16.68 8.61 -18.45
C ALA A 134 -16.74 9.89 -19.29
N LEU A 135 -15.78 10.80 -19.12
CA LEU A 135 -15.80 12.14 -19.74
C LEU A 135 -14.88 12.27 -20.95
N LEU A 136 -13.81 11.47 -21.04
CA LEU A 136 -12.84 11.54 -22.13
C LEU A 136 -12.78 10.24 -22.92
N SER A 137 -12.57 10.35 -24.24
CA SER A 137 -12.28 9.18 -25.06
C SER A 137 -10.90 8.59 -24.72
N PRO A 138 -10.66 7.29 -25.00
CA PRO A 138 -9.34 6.68 -24.76
C PRO A 138 -8.18 7.38 -25.48
N ALA A 139 -8.43 8.05 -26.60
CA ALA A 139 -7.41 8.81 -27.32
C ALA A 139 -7.03 10.11 -26.59
N GLU A 140 -8.01 10.79 -26.00
CA GLU A 140 -7.80 12.01 -25.21
C GLU A 140 -7.16 11.69 -23.86
N GLN A 141 -7.60 10.61 -23.20
CA GLN A 141 -7.04 10.14 -21.94
C GLN A 141 -5.52 9.91 -22.01
N ARG A 142 -5.00 9.37 -23.11
CA ARG A 142 -3.56 9.13 -23.30
C ARG A 142 -2.70 10.38 -23.23
N ARG A 143 -3.29 11.58 -23.38
CA ARG A 143 -2.58 12.86 -23.24
C ARG A 143 -2.34 13.25 -21.78
N PHE A 144 -3.18 12.73 -20.88
CA PHE A 144 -3.20 13.11 -19.46
C PHE A 144 -2.91 11.94 -18.51
N ILE A 145 -2.98 10.71 -18.98
CA ILE A 145 -2.74 9.51 -18.18
C ILE A 145 -1.41 8.88 -18.57
N THR A 146 -0.51 8.76 -17.62
CA THR A 146 0.69 7.93 -17.74
C THR A 146 0.48 6.59 -17.05
N ALA A 147 0.95 5.52 -17.68
CA ALA A 147 1.03 4.21 -17.06
C ALA A 147 2.42 4.04 -16.46
N GLU A 148 2.51 3.94 -15.14
CA GLU A 148 3.75 3.66 -14.43
C GLU A 148 3.73 2.23 -13.87
N ALA A 149 4.83 1.50 -14.05
CA ALA A 149 5.01 0.23 -13.37
C ALA A 149 5.38 0.49 -11.91
N ARG A 150 4.54 0.03 -10.99
CA ARG A 150 4.78 0.11 -9.54
C ARG A 150 4.91 -1.29 -8.96
N PRO A 151 5.80 -1.50 -7.97
CA PRO A 151 5.85 -2.76 -7.26
C PRO A 151 4.51 -3.13 -6.62
N LEU A 152 4.08 -4.36 -6.85
CA LEU A 152 2.93 -4.99 -6.19
C LEU A 152 3.44 -5.91 -5.09
N GLY A 153 3.26 -5.47 -3.84
CA GLY A 153 3.72 -6.20 -2.67
C GLY A 153 5.24 -6.18 -2.50
N HIS A 154 5.74 -7.18 -1.77
CA HIS A 154 7.13 -7.25 -1.36
C HIS A 154 7.97 -8.10 -2.32
N PRO A 155 9.24 -7.74 -2.57
CA PRO A 155 10.13 -8.58 -3.34
C PRO A 155 10.39 -9.90 -2.60
N PHE A 156 10.72 -10.95 -3.34
CA PHE A 156 10.99 -12.28 -2.80
C PHE A 156 12.08 -12.98 -3.61
N LEU A 157 12.73 -13.97 -3.01
CA LEU A 157 13.75 -14.78 -3.66
C LEU A 157 13.12 -16.07 -4.17
N ILE A 158 13.49 -16.46 -5.38
CA ILE A 158 13.16 -17.77 -5.96
C ILE A 158 14.45 -18.51 -6.24
N ARG A 159 14.45 -19.81 -5.91
CA ARG A 159 15.48 -20.76 -6.31
C ARG A 159 15.36 -21.07 -7.80
N ARG A 160 16.43 -20.88 -8.56
CA ARG A 160 16.43 -21.05 -10.02
C ARG A 160 16.17 -22.49 -10.48
N ASP A 161 16.45 -23.47 -9.63
CA ASP A 161 16.21 -24.90 -9.87
C ASP A 161 14.78 -25.36 -9.51
N ALA A 162 13.94 -24.46 -9.02
CA ALA A 162 12.55 -24.74 -8.64
C ALA A 162 11.52 -24.24 -9.69
N ALA A 163 11.97 -23.97 -10.93
CA ALA A 163 11.14 -23.52 -12.06
C ALA A 163 10.98 -24.61 -13.12
#